data_AF-I4FYA0-F1
#
_entry.id   AF-I4FYA0-F1
#
_cell.length_a   1.000
_cell.length_b   1.000
_cell.length_c   1.000
_cell.angle_alpha   90.00
_cell.angle_beta   90.00
_cell.angle_gamma   90.00
#
_symmetry.space_group_name_H-M   'P 1'
#
loop_
_entity.id
_entity.type
_entity.pdbx_description
1 polymer ?
#
loop_
_entity_poly.entity_id
_entity_poly.type
_entity_poly.pdbx_seq_one_letter_code
_entity_poly.pdbx_strand_id
1 'polypeptide(L)' 'MPKLKIIQLDQSLYQKGWQLYKQRLDKEWSLTDCISFVVMKQEIITQAFTSDRHFEQAGFTKLL' A
#
# COMPACT_ATOMS: atom_id res chain seq x y z
N MET A 1 -24.09 0.44 -5.22
CA MET A 1 -22.70 0.73 -4.84
C MET A 1 -21.79 0.46 -6.03
N PRO A 2 -20.76 1.28 -6.30
CA PRO A 2 -19.82 0.99 -7.38
C PRO A 2 -19.09 -0.32 -7.10
N LYS A 3 -18.93 -1.17 -8.12
CA LYS A 3 -18.21 -2.45 -8.01
C LYS A 3 -16.68 -2.26 -7.90
N LEU A 4 -16.19 -1.04 -8.13
CA LEU A 4 -14.78 -0.68 -8.13
C LEU A 4 -14.63 0.80 -7.73
N LYS A 5 -13.70 1.10 -6.82
CA LYS A 5 -13.24 2.46 -6.51
C LYS A 5 -11.80 2.59 -6.98
N ILE A 6 -11.51 3.60 -7.80
CA ILE A 6 -10.16 3.90 -8.27
C ILE A 6 -9.63 5.08 -7.46
N ILE A 7 -8.53 4.89 -6.75
CA ILE A 7 -7.85 5.96 -6.01
C ILE A 7 -6.82 6.59 -6.95
N GLN A 8 -6.98 7.88 -7.24
CA GLN A 8 -6.00 8.64 -8.01
C GLN A 8 -4.81 9.00 -7.13
N LEU A 9 -3.60 8.91 -7.69
CA LEU A 9 -2.40 9.34 -7.01
C LEU A 9 -2.33 10.87 -7.02
N ASP A 10 -2.50 11.49 -5.85
CA ASP A 10 -2.25 12.92 -5.66
C ASP A 10 -0.89 13.17 -5.00
N GLN A 11 -0.49 14.44 -4.92
CA GLN A 11 0.79 14.86 -4.36
C GLN A 11 0.94 14.47 -2.87
N SER A 12 -0.15 14.52 -2.09
CA SER A 12 -0.13 14.17 -0.67
C SER A 12 0.08 12.66 -0.48
N LEU A 13 -0.62 11.85 -1.27
CA LEU A 13 -0.47 10.40 -1.27
C LEU A 13 0.92 9.99 -1.74
N TYR A 14 1.44 10.63 -2.79
CA TYR A 14 2.81 10.43 -3.25
C TYR A 14 3.82 10.75 -2.15
N GLN A 15 3.69 11.89 -1.47
CA GLN A 15 4.61 12.29 -0.40
C GLN A 15 4.59 11.31 0.78
N LYS A 16 3.42 10.82 1.18
CA LYS A 16 3.28 9.82 2.25
C LYS A 16 3.91 8.48 1.86
N GLY A 17 3.66 8.03 0.63
CA GLY A 17 4.29 6.81 0.08
C GLY A 17 5.81 6.95 0.01
N TRP A 18 6.31 8.09 -0.45
CA TRP A 18 7.73 8.41 -0.53
C TRP A 18 8.39 8.45 0.86
N GLN A 19 7.72 9.04 1.86
CA GLN A 19 8.21 9.06 3.23
C GLN A 19 8.33 7.64 3.79
N LEU A 20 7.33 6.79 3.58
CA LEU A 20 7.36 5.40 4.02
C LEU A 20 8.49 4.61 3.33
N TYR A 21 8.64 4.77 2.01
CA TYR A 21 9.70 4.13 1.23
C TYR A 21 11.10 4.47 1.78
N LYS A 22 11.38 5.76 2.02
CA LYS A 22 12.66 6.21 2.61
C LYS A 22 12.91 5.71 4.03
N GLN A 23 11.86 5.39 4.80
CA GLN A 23 11.97 4.88 6.17
C GLN A 23 12.13 3.36 6.23
N ARG A 24 12.06 2.66 5.10
CA ARG A 24 12.05 1.20 5.00
C ARG A 24 13.18 0.67 4.13
N LEU A 25 14.39 1.20 4.37
CA LEU A 25 15.62 0.71 3.74
C LEU A 25 15.95 -0.73 4.13
N ASP A 26 15.31 -1.26 5.19
CA ASP A 26 15.38 -2.65 5.63
C ASP A 26 14.49 -3.60 4.81
N LYS A 27 13.71 -3.08 3.86
CA LYS A 27 12.76 -3.83 3.05
C LYS A 27 13.04 -3.64 1.55
N GLU A 28 12.74 -4.67 0.77
CA GLU A 28 12.76 -4.63 -0.69
C GLU A 28 11.47 -4.03 -1.29
N TRP A 29 10.71 -3.26 -0.49
CA TRP A 29 9.44 -2.68 -0.92
C TRP A 29 9.67 -1.65 -2.02
N SER A 30 8.84 -1.67 -3.06
CA SER A 30 8.82 -0.61 -4.06
C SER A 30 8.09 0.63 -3.55
N LEU A 31 8.23 1.75 -4.27
CA LEU A 31 7.43 2.95 -4.00
C LEU A 31 5.92 2.67 -4.19
N THR A 32 5.56 1.84 -5.16
CA THR A 32 4.17 1.43 -5.42
C THR A 32 3.59 0.63 -4.25
N ASP A 33 4.37 -0.25 -3.64
CA ASP A 33 3.96 -0.99 -2.44
C ASP A 33 3.68 -0.02 -1.29
N CYS A 34 4.60 0.92 -1.05
CA CYS A 34 4.46 1.92 -0.01
C CYS A 34 3.23 2.82 -0.21
N ILE A 35 2.95 3.24 -1.45
CA ILE A 35 1.73 3.99 -1.80
C ILE A 35 0.49 3.13 -1.51
N SER A 36 0.51 1.87 -1.92
CA SER A 36 -0.59 0.91 -1.69
C SER A 36 -0.86 0.75 -0.19
N PHE A 37 0.18 0.60 0.63
CA PHE A 37 0.04 0.48 2.09
C PHE A 37 -0.55 1.73 2.73
N VAL A 38 -0.18 2.93 2.24
CA VAL A 38 -0.76 4.19 2.72
C VAL A 38 -2.26 4.26 2.37
N VAL A 39 -2.64 3.92 1.14
CA VAL A 39 -4.06 3.86 0.73
C VAL A 39 -4.82 2.88 1.59
N MET A 40 -4.32 1.65 1.74
CA MET A 40 -4.98 0.61 2.52
C MET A 40 -5.19 1.03 3.98
N LYS A 41 -4.22 1.68 4.61
CA LYS A 41 -4.36 2.20 5.97
C LYS A 41 -5.41 3.32 6.08
N GLN A 42 -5.44 4.24 5.12
CA GLN A 42 -6.40 5.36 5.11
C GLN A 42 -7.83 4.88 4.86
N GLU A 43 -8.00 3.86 4.03
CA GLU A 43 -9.30 3.28 3.66
C GLU A 43 -9.71 2.11 4.58
N ILE A 44 -8.92 1.79 5.62
CA ILE A 44 -9.19 0.72 6.60
C ILE A 44 -9.33 -0.65 5.90
N ILE A 45 -8.50 -0.88 4.88
CA ILE A 45 -8.43 -2.15 4.15
C ILE A 45 -7.34 -3.01 4.78
N THR A 46 -7.72 -4.21 5.24
CA THR A 46 -6.80 -5.17 5.88
C THR A 46 -6.39 -6.32 4.96
N GLN A 47 -7.13 -6.55 3.88
CA GLN A 47 -6.92 -7.66 2.95
C GLN A 47 -6.47 -7.16 1.59
N ALA A 48 -5.45 -7.80 1.01
CA ALA A 48 -4.94 -7.50 -0.32
C ALA A 48 -5.05 -8.73 -1.21
N PHE A 49 -5.61 -8.56 -2.40
CA PHE A 49 -5.60 -9.59 -3.44
C PHE A 49 -4.29 -9.49 -4.23
N THR A 50 -3.26 -10.20 -3.76
CA THR A 50 -1.91 -10.18 -4.32
C THR A 50 -1.13 -11.40 -3.87
N SER A 51 -0.19 -11.87 -4.70
CA SER A 51 0.78 -12.90 -4.33
C SER A 51 2.04 -12.32 -3.66
N ASP A 52 2.18 -11.00 -3.60
CA ASP A 52 3.39 -10.33 -3.11
C ASP A 52 3.49 -10.33 -1.57
N ARG A 53 4.51 -11.03 -1.04
CA ARG A 53 4.82 -11.14 0.39
C ARG A 53 5.04 -9.80 1.10
N HIS A 54 5.31 -8.71 0.37
CA HIS A 54 5.50 -7.38 0.96
C HIS A 54 4.28 -6.91 1.75
N PHE A 55 3.07 -7.29 1.30
CA PHE A 55 1.82 -6.93 1.97
C PHE A 55 1.70 -7.61 3.34
N GLU A 56 2.12 -8.86 3.47
CA GLU A 56 2.17 -9.57 4.76
C GLU A 56 3.19 -8.93 5.70
N GLN A 57 4.37 -8.58 5.19
CA GLN A 57 5.40 -7.86 5.97
C GLN A 57 4.92 -6.49 6.47
N ALA A 58 4.02 -5.83 5.74
CA ALA A 58 3.42 -4.55 6.11
C ALA A 58 2.21 -4.69 7.06
N GLY A 59 1.82 -5.92 7.40
CA GLY A 59 0.73 -6.23 8.34
C GLY A 59 -0.63 -6.47 7.69
N PHE A 60 -0.70 -6.66 6.37
CA PHE A 60 -1.94 -6.99 5.66
C PHE A 60 -2.11 -8.50 5.48
N THR A 61 -3.34 -8.95 5.29
CA THR A 61 -3.66 -10.33 4.95
C THR A 61 -3.69 -10.48 3.43
N LYS A 62 -2.83 -11.32 2.87
CA LYS A 62 -2.95 -11.71 1.48
C LYS A 62 -4.09 -12.69 1.26
N LEU A 63 -4.72 -12.61 0.10
CA LEU A 63 -5.80 -13.50 -0.32
C LEU A 63 -5.38 -14.52 -1.40
N LEU A 64 -4.11 -14.49 -1.83
CA LEU A 64 -3.49 -15.40 -2.80
C LEU A 64 -2.19 -16.01 -2.25
#